data_AF-A0A935AB21-F1
#
_entry.id   AF-A0A935AB21-F1
#
_cell.length_a   1.000
_cell.length_b   1.000
_cell.length_c   1.000
_cell.angle_alpha   90.00
_cell.angle_beta   90.00
_cell.angle_gamma   90.00
#
_symmetry.space_group_name_H-M   'P 1'
#
loop_
_entity.id
_entity.type
_entity.pdbx_description
1 polymer ?
#
loop_
_entity_poly.entity_id
_entity_poly.type
_entity_poly.pdbx_seq_one_letter_code
_entity_poly.pdbx_strand_id
1 'polypeptide(L)' 'MPIRFGPLELIILLVIVVLLFGPGRIGKVAGEIGKSIKSFREGIGGKEEENSQPSTTDETKK' A
#
# COMPACT_ATOMS: atom_id res chain seq x y z
N MET A 1 -24.57 24.88 2.74
CA MET A 1 -23.67 24.51 3.85
C MET A 1 -22.36 24.08 3.24
N PRO A 2 -21.23 24.74 3.55
CA PRO A 2 -19.99 24.52 2.80
C PRO A 2 -19.41 23.13 3.11
N ILE A 3 -19.40 22.28 2.07
CA ILE A 3 -18.79 20.95 2.09
C ILE A 3 -17.28 21.18 2.20
N ARG A 4 -16.76 21.15 3.42
CA ARG A 4 -15.32 21.05 3.65
C ARG A 4 -14.95 19.65 3.20
N PHE A 5 -14.24 19.53 2.07
CA PHE A 5 -13.56 18.30 1.66
C PHE A 5 -12.63 17.87 2.79
N GLY A 6 -13.20 17.13 3.73
CA GLY A 6 -12.55 16.73 4.95
C GLY A 6 -11.92 15.36 4.78
N PRO A 7 -11.09 14.95 5.77
CA PRO A 7 -10.51 13.60 5.80
C PRO A 7 -11.55 12.49 5.58
N LEU A 8 -12.81 12.70 6.02
CA LEU A 8 -13.90 11.74 5.83
C LEU A 8 -14.28 11.50 4.36
N GLU A 9 -14.31 12.54 3.52
CA GLU A 9 -14.65 12.41 2.10
C GLU A 9 -13.58 11.60 1.36
N LEU A 10 -12.30 11.89 1.67
CA LEU A 10 -11.17 11.18 1.09
C LEU A 10 -11.16 9.70 1.49
N ILE A 11 -11.51 9.38 2.74
CA ILE A 11 -11.64 7.99 3.21
C ILE A 11 -12.74 7.26 2.44
N ILE A 12 -13.91 7.88 2.27
CA ILE A 12 -15.03 7.29 1.52
C ILE A 12 -14.63 7.01 0.07
N LEU A 13 -13.96 7.97 -0.58
CA LEU A 13 -13.46 7.78 -1.93
C LEU A 13 -12.42 6.64 -2.01
N LEU A 14 -11.51 6.57 -1.04
CA LEU A 14 -10.49 5.52 -0.96
C LEU A 14 -11.13 4.13 -0.82
N VAL A 15 -12.19 4.00 -0.01
CA VAL A 15 -12.96 2.75 0.12
C VAL A 15 -13.58 2.36 -1.22
N ILE A 16 -14.18 3.30 -1.97
CA ILE A 16 -14.75 3.01 -3.29
C ILE A 16 -13.67 2.50 -4.25
N VAL A 17 -12.50 3.14 -4.29
CA VAL A 17 -11.36 2.71 -5.12
C VAL A 17 -10.91 1.30 -4.72
N VAL A 18 -10.80 1.01 -3.43
CA VAL A 18 -10.41 -0.32 -2.94
C VAL A 18 -11.46 -1.38 -3.30
N LEU A 19 -12.75 -1.06 -3.30
CA LEU A 19 -13.81 -1.98 -3.73
C LEU A 19 -13.77 -2.26 -5.24
N LEU A 20 -13.48 -1.24 -6.07
CA LEU A 20 -13.40 -1.39 -7.52
C LEU A 20 -12.20 -2.23 -7.96
N PHE A 21 -11.03 -1.96 -7.39
CA PHE A 21 -9.80 -2.67 -7.75
C PHE A 21 -9.58 -3.94 -6.92
N GLY A 22 -10.19 -4.03 -5.73
CA GLY A 22 -10.02 -5.10 -4.76
C GLY A 22 -8.74 -4.94 -3.92
N PRO A 23 -8.77 -5.31 -2.62
CA PRO A 23 -7.62 -5.17 -1.72
C PRO A 23 -6.41 -6.01 -2.18
N GLY A 24 -6.65 -7.18 -2.79
CA GLY A 24 -5.58 -8.06 -3.27
C GLY A 24 -4.79 -7.51 -4.46
N ARG A 25 -5.43 -6.75 -5.37
CA ARG A 25 -4.73 -6.10 -6.50
C ARG A 25 -3.91 -4.91 -6.00
N ILE A 26 -4.49 -4.08 -5.15
CA ILE A 26 -3.81 -2.92 -4.57
C ILE A 26 -2.62 -3.35 -3.71
N GLY A 27 -2.77 -4.38 -2.86
CA GLY A 27 -1.69 -4.91 -2.03
C GLY A 27 -0.52 -5.47 -2.85
N LYS A 28 -0.79 -6.18 -3.96
CA LYS A 28 0.25 -6.68 -4.88
C LYS A 28 1.03 -5.52 -5.51
N VAL A 29 0.33 -4.55 -6.07
CA VAL A 29 0.94 -3.36 -6.72
C VAL A 29 1.73 -2.54 -5.70
N ALA A 30 1.17 -2.30 -4.51
CA ALA A 30 1.85 -1.58 -3.44
C ALA A 30 3.10 -2.33 -2.96
N GLY A 31 3.06 -3.67 -2.88
CA GLY A 31 4.20 -4.50 -2.53
C GLY A 31 5.33 -4.43 -3.57
N GLU A 32 4.99 -4.43 -4.85
CA GLU A 32 5.97 -4.25 -5.95
C GLU A 32 6.58 -2.85 -5.94
N ILE A 33 5.75 -1.81 -5.83
CA ILE A 33 6.19 -0.42 -5.74
C ILE A 33 7.05 -0.19 -4.48
N GLY A 34 6.66 -0.77 -3.34
CA GLY A 34 7.39 -0.67 -2.08
C GLY A 34 8.80 -1.26 -2.17
N LYS A 35 8.95 -2.40 -2.85
CA LYS A 35 10.27 -3.00 -3.14
C LYS A 35 11.12 -2.08 -4.03
N SER A 36 10.54 -1.51 -5.09
CA SER A 36 11.24 -0.57 -5.97
C SER A 36 11.68 0.70 -5.24
N ILE A 37 10.81 1.27 -4.39
CA ILE A 37 11.13 2.44 -3.56
C ILE A 37 12.21 2.10 -2.54
N LYS A 38 12.16 0.89 -1.94
CA LYS A 38 13.18 0.42 -1.00
C LYS A 38 14.55 0.35 -1.68
N SER A 39 14.65 -0.32 -2.82
CA SER A 39 15.90 -0.40 -3.60
C SER A 39 16.38 0.96 -4.10
N PHE A 40 15.45 1.87 -4.44
CA PHE A 40 15.80 3.25 -4.79
C PHE A 40 16.41 4.00 -3.60
N ARG A 41 15.83 3.87 -2.40
CA ARG A 41 16.38 4.48 -1.17
C ARG A 41 17.73 3.91 -0.79
N GLU A 42 17.89 2.59 -0.90
CA GLU A 42 19.17 1.89 -0.66
C GLU A 42 20.26 2.37 -1.62
N GLY A 43 19.92 2.59 -2.91
CA GLY A 43 20.86 3.05 -3.93
C GLY A 43 21.32 4.51 -3.81
N ILE A 44 20.54 5.39 -3.17
CA ILE A 44 20.84 6.84 -3.09
C ILE A 44 21.67 7.20 -1.84
N GLY A 45 21.95 6.23 -0.96
CA GLY A 45 22.88 6.42 0.16
C GLY A 45 22.40 5.92 1.52
N GLY A 46 21.30 5.19 1.59
CA GLY A 46 20.86 4.50 2.82
C GLY A 46 21.47 3.11 2.93
N LYS A 47 22.71 3.00 3.40
CA LYS A 47 23.17 1.74 4.02
C LYS A 47 22.68 1.72 5.47
N GLU A 48 22.22 0.55 5.89
CA GLU A 48 21.63 0.21 7.19
C GLU A 48 20.12 0.49 7.26
N GLU A 49 19.32 -0.50 6.87
CA GLU A 49 18.59 -1.27 7.89
C GLU A 49 18.09 -2.61 7.33
N GLU A 50 18.35 -3.61 8.15
CA GLU A 50 18.21 -5.04 7.98
C GLU A 50 16.76 -5.48 7.73
N ASN A 51 16.62 -6.53 6.93
CA ASN A 51 15.57 -7.55 6.96
C ASN A 51 14.23 -7.15 7.63
N SER A 52 13.29 -6.65 6.84
CA SER A 52 11.87 -6.78 7.16
C SER A 52 11.18 -7.44 5.99
N GLN A 53 11.27 -8.76 6.00
CA GLN A 53 10.30 -9.63 5.36
C GLN A 53 9.02 -9.58 6.21
N PRO A 54 7.88 -9.11 5.71
CA PRO A 54 6.61 -9.62 6.16
C PRO A 54 6.24 -10.73 5.19
N SER A 55 6.55 -11.95 5.58
CA SER A 55 5.70 -13.09 5.26
C SER A 55 4.41 -12.95 6.08
N THR A 56 3.29 -12.72 5.41
CA THR A 56 1.93 -13.09 5.87
C THR A 56 1.11 -13.24 4.57
N THR A 57 0.96 -14.44 4.03
CA THR A 57 -0.04 -15.47 4.38
C THR A 57 -1.46 -15.03 4.10
N ASP A 58 -2.04 -15.64 3.06
CA ASP A 58 -3.44 -16.05 2.88
C ASP A 58 -3.38 -16.97 1.64
N GLU A 59 -3.23 -18.31 1.73
CA GLU A 59 -4.04 -19.26 2.49
C GLU A 59 -5.54 -18.96 2.50
N THR A 60 -6.12 -18.78 1.32
CA THR A 60 -7.50 -19.24 1.10
C THR A 60 -7.48 -20.70 0.66
N LYS A 61 -7.49 -21.60 1.66
CA LYS A 61 -7.91 -22.99 1.50
C LYS A 61 -9.43 -23.05 1.66
N LYS A 62 -10.16 -23.21 0.56
CA LYS A 62 -11.30 -24.14 0.46
C LYS A 62 -11.57 -24.49 -1.00
#